data_AF-A0A8J7GR04-F1
#
_entry.id   AF-A0A8J7GR04-F1
#
_cell.length_a   1.000
_cell.length_b   1.000
_cell.length_c   1.000
_cell.angle_alpha   90.00
_cell.angle_beta   90.00
_cell.angle_gamma   90.00
#
_symmetry.space_group_name_H-M   'P 1'
#
loop_
_entity.id
_entity.type
_entity.pdbx_description
1 polymer ?
#
loop_
_entity_poly.entity_id
_entity_poly.type
_entity_poly.pdbx_seq_one_letter_code
_entity_poly.pdbx_strand_id
1 'polypeptide(L)'
;MSLCVDVFVRLSDGSSTVLDGVPGVSDSAGSEMTRHTLRWSPGVAELGLDLRLLPTLARADPWVGPEELDGLAVECAAIRGDIAAVAPTTGYGEEYVADRIGNIVAAIERARGVEGGGVVIW
;
A
#
# COMPACT_ATOMS: atom_id res chain seq x y z
N MET A 1 -1.62 -1.78 17.08
CA MET A 1 -2.03 -2.71 16.01
C MET A 1 -1.09 -2.51 14.83
N SER A 2 -0.95 -3.49 13.96
CA SER A 2 -0.15 -3.38 12.73
C SER A 2 -1.06 -3.04 11.56
N LEU A 3 -0.53 -2.27 10.64
CA LEU A 3 -1.06 -2.10 9.30
C LEU A 3 -0.65 -3.34 8.48
N CYS A 4 -1.61 -4.00 7.85
CA CYS A 4 -1.41 -5.16 6.98
C CYS A 4 -1.89 -4.85 5.56
N VAL A 5 -1.32 -5.53 4.57
CA VAL A 5 -1.73 -5.50 3.18
C VAL A 5 -2.10 -6.90 2.71
N ASP A 6 -3.39 -7.09 2.45
CA ASP A 6 -3.95 -8.38 2.06
C ASP A 6 -4.51 -8.34 0.65
N VAL A 7 -4.52 -9.52 0.01
CA VAL A 7 -5.15 -9.70 -1.29
C VAL A 7 -6.59 -10.13 -1.06
N PHE A 8 -7.52 -9.51 -1.78
CA PHE A 8 -8.91 -9.96 -1.80
C PHE A 8 -9.32 -10.35 -3.21
N VAL A 9 -10.41 -11.10 -3.34
CA VAL A 9 -11.07 -11.40 -4.61
C VAL A 9 -12.48 -10.84 -4.59
N ARG A 10 -12.84 -10.06 -5.62
CA ARG A 10 -14.21 -9.63 -5.87
C ARG A 10 -14.97 -10.75 -6.55
N LEU A 11 -15.99 -11.28 -5.88
CA LEU A 11 -16.85 -12.33 -6.37
C LEU A 11 -17.91 -11.77 -7.33
N SER A 12 -18.51 -12.64 -8.15
CA SER A 12 -19.52 -12.26 -9.14
C SER A 12 -20.81 -11.70 -8.54
N ASP A 13 -21.08 -11.96 -7.26
CA ASP A 13 -22.21 -11.41 -6.50
C ASP A 13 -21.93 -10.00 -5.94
N GLY A 14 -20.73 -9.45 -6.19
CA GLY A 14 -20.29 -8.16 -5.69
C GLY A 14 -19.67 -8.19 -4.30
N SER A 15 -19.65 -9.34 -3.62
CA SER A 15 -18.95 -9.50 -2.35
C SER A 15 -17.43 -9.59 -2.55
N SER A 16 -16.67 -9.42 -1.47
CA SER A 16 -15.21 -9.56 -1.48
C SER A 16 -14.76 -10.52 -0.40
N THR A 17 -13.83 -11.41 -0.72
CA THR A 17 -13.22 -12.34 0.24
C THR A 17 -11.72 -12.09 0.30
N VAL A 18 -11.20 -11.84 1.51
CA VAL A 18 -9.76 -11.73 1.75
C VAL A 18 -9.13 -13.12 1.66
N LEU A 19 -8.06 -13.25 0.89
CA LEU A 19 -7.28 -14.47 0.76
C LEU A 19 -6.28 -14.59 1.91
N ASP A 20 -6.05 -15.81 2.36
CA ASP A 20 -5.02 -16.07 3.37
C ASP A 20 -3.63 -15.64 2.87
N GLY A 21 -2.83 -15.13 3.79
CA GLY A 21 -1.43 -14.77 3.55
C GLY A 21 -0.60 -15.97 3.08
N VAL A 22 0.43 -15.70 2.27
CA VAL A 22 1.37 -16.73 1.84
C VAL A 22 2.38 -16.99 2.97
N PRO A 23 2.58 -18.24 3.41
CA PRO A 23 3.55 -18.55 4.46
C PRO A 23 4.95 -18.03 4.12
N GLY A 24 5.57 -17.30 5.07
CA GLY A 24 6.91 -16.73 4.90
C GLY A 24 6.96 -15.42 4.10
N VAL A 25 5.82 -14.91 3.61
CA VAL A 25 5.72 -13.58 2.99
C VAL A 25 5.14 -12.61 4.01
N SER A 26 5.83 -11.48 4.22
CA SER A 26 5.33 -10.43 5.11
C SER A 26 4.21 -9.65 4.43
N ASP A 27 3.09 -9.53 5.12
CA ASP A 27 1.94 -8.68 4.82
C ASP A 27 2.02 -7.31 5.52
N SER A 28 3.09 -7.03 6.25
CA SER A 28 3.14 -5.81 7.07
C SER A 28 3.28 -4.56 6.20
N ALA A 29 2.28 -3.68 6.24
CA ALA A 29 2.31 -2.34 5.66
C ALA A 29 2.77 -1.27 6.67
N GLY A 30 2.97 -1.63 7.94
CA GLY A 30 3.55 -0.75 8.96
C GLY A 30 2.93 -0.95 10.34
N SER A 31 3.11 0.04 11.21
CA SER A 31 2.35 0.12 12.47
C SER A 31 1.03 0.85 12.23
N GLU A 32 0.02 0.68 13.07
CA GLU A 32 -1.21 1.49 13.02
C GLU A 32 -0.91 2.99 12.96
N MET A 33 0.07 3.41 13.76
CA MET A 33 0.50 4.80 13.84
C MET A 33 1.00 5.32 12.49
N THR A 34 1.48 4.43 11.63
CA THR A 34 1.95 4.72 10.27
C THR A 34 0.81 5.31 9.41
N ARG A 35 -0.48 4.99 9.63
CA ARG A 35 -1.59 5.71 8.96
C ARG A 35 -1.58 7.21 9.26
N HIS A 36 -1.07 7.61 10.43
CA HIS A 36 -1.13 8.99 10.92
C HIS A 36 0.22 9.71 10.90
N THR A 37 1.34 9.00 10.94
CA THR A 37 2.69 9.57 10.83
C THR A 37 3.15 9.58 9.38
N LEU A 38 2.90 8.49 8.67
CA LEU A 38 2.96 8.37 7.21
C LEU A 38 1.64 8.90 6.65
N ARG A 39 1.29 10.15 6.99
CA ARG A 39 0.20 10.89 6.34
C ARG A 39 0.47 11.13 4.85
N TRP A 40 1.38 10.40 4.19
CA TRP A 40 2.01 10.82 2.93
C TRP A 40 2.16 12.33 2.96
N SER A 41 2.83 12.78 4.04
CA SER A 41 2.63 14.04 4.76
C SER A 41 2.58 15.26 3.83
N PRO A 42 2.27 16.48 4.32
CA PRO A 42 2.52 17.69 3.52
C PRO A 42 3.90 17.67 2.83
N GLY A 43 4.91 17.05 3.45
CA GLY A 43 6.22 16.80 2.85
C GLY A 43 6.22 15.94 1.57
N VAL A 44 5.42 14.87 1.46
CA VAL A 44 5.32 14.08 0.22
C VAL A 44 4.55 14.86 -0.87
N ALA A 45 3.52 15.61 -0.48
CA ALA A 45 2.84 16.53 -1.39
C ALA A 45 3.78 17.66 -1.86
N GLU A 46 4.67 18.15 -0.99
CA GLU A 46 5.72 19.13 -1.31
C GLU A 46 6.80 18.58 -2.24
N LEU A 47 7.02 17.26 -2.26
CA LEU A 47 7.87 16.59 -3.25
C LEU A 47 7.21 16.54 -4.65
N GLY A 48 5.94 16.92 -4.77
CA GLY A 48 5.22 16.96 -6.04
C GLY A 48 4.83 15.58 -6.59
N LEU A 49 4.84 14.54 -5.73
CA LEU A 49 4.38 13.22 -6.12
C LEU A 49 2.85 13.20 -6.24
N ASP A 50 2.32 12.80 -7.40
CA ASP A 50 0.88 12.60 -7.62
C ASP A 50 0.45 11.27 -7.00
N LEU A 51 0.18 11.29 -5.69
CA LEU A 51 -0.36 10.15 -4.95
C LEU A 51 -1.85 10.40 -4.67
N ARG A 52 -2.70 9.41 -4.94
CA ARG A 52 -4.15 9.49 -4.80
C ARG A 52 -4.70 8.41 -3.88
N LEU A 53 -4.16 7.19 -3.96
CA LEU A 53 -4.61 6.02 -3.21
C LEU A 53 -3.91 5.93 -1.87
N LEU A 54 -2.58 6.03 -1.84
CA LEU A 54 -1.81 5.93 -0.61
C LEU A 54 -2.20 6.99 0.45
N PRO A 55 -2.46 8.27 0.10
CA PRO A 55 -2.96 9.28 1.05
C PRO A 55 -4.29 8.92 1.74
N THR A 56 -5.12 8.04 1.17
CA THR A 56 -6.40 7.68 1.79
C THR A 56 -6.22 6.83 3.04
N LEU A 57 -5.07 6.17 3.22
CA LEU A 57 -4.70 5.40 4.42
C LEU A 57 -4.85 6.19 5.72
N ALA A 58 -4.68 7.52 5.65
CA ALA A 58 -4.81 8.37 6.81
C ALA A 58 -6.26 8.54 7.30
N ARG A 59 -7.25 8.08 6.52
CA ARG A 59 -8.68 8.30 6.74
C ARG A 59 -9.51 7.02 6.71
N ALA A 60 -9.08 6.01 5.97
CA ALA A 60 -9.79 4.76 5.79
C ALA A 60 -8.83 3.65 5.33
N ASP A 61 -9.34 2.42 5.35
CA ASP A 61 -8.67 1.26 4.79
C ASP A 61 -8.98 1.21 3.28
N PRO A 62 -8.01 1.50 2.39
CA PRO A 62 -8.26 1.50 0.96
C PRO A 62 -8.49 0.08 0.46
N TRP A 63 -9.63 -0.11 -0.21
CA TRP A 63 -9.93 -1.29 -1.01
C TRP A 63 -9.63 -0.96 -2.47
N VAL A 64 -8.46 -1.36 -2.94
CA VAL A 64 -7.98 -1.10 -4.30
C VAL A 64 -8.39 -2.25 -5.19
N GLY A 65 -9.36 -1.98 -6.08
CA GLY A 65 -9.85 -2.97 -7.05
C GLY A 65 -8.82 -3.29 -8.15
N PRO A 66 -9.04 -4.35 -8.93
CA PRO A 66 -8.17 -4.73 -10.05
C PRO A 66 -7.93 -3.56 -11.03
N GLU A 67 -8.93 -2.73 -11.24
CA GLU A 67 -8.90 -1.53 -12.08
C GLU A 67 -7.94 -0.42 -11.58
N GLU A 68 -7.62 -0.40 -10.29
CA GLU A 68 -6.81 0.63 -9.63
C GLU A 68 -5.41 0.13 -9.23
N LEU A 69 -5.14 -1.18 -9.35
CA LEU A 69 -3.85 -1.78 -8.98
C LEU A 69 -2.66 -1.13 -9.70
N ASP A 70 -2.83 -0.76 -10.97
CA ASP A 70 -1.79 -0.07 -11.73
C ASP A 70 -1.52 1.33 -11.18
N GLY A 71 -2.55 2.04 -10.75
CA GLY A 71 -2.42 3.33 -10.08
C GLY A 71 -1.64 3.20 -8.77
N LEU A 72 -1.99 2.21 -7.95
CA LEU A 72 -1.28 1.95 -6.70
C LEU A 72 0.18 1.55 -6.94
N ALA A 73 0.45 0.77 -7.98
CA ALA A 73 1.80 0.36 -8.36
C ALA A 73 2.66 1.57 -8.79
N VAL A 74 2.09 2.51 -9.56
CA VAL A 74 2.74 3.76 -9.95
C VAL A 74 3.10 4.60 -8.73
N GLU A 75 2.18 4.72 -7.77
CA GLU A 75 2.43 5.44 -6.52
C GLU A 75 3.58 4.80 -5.71
N CYS A 76 3.56 3.47 -5.57
CA CYS A 76 4.63 2.72 -4.92
C CYS A 76 5.99 2.93 -5.63
N ALA A 77 5.99 2.96 -6.96
CA ALA A 77 7.20 3.21 -7.75
C ALA A 77 7.73 4.63 -7.57
N ALA A 78 6.85 5.63 -7.53
CA ALA A 78 7.22 7.03 -7.26
C ALA A 78 7.93 7.18 -5.91
N ILE A 79 7.38 6.55 -4.86
CA ILE A 79 7.98 6.56 -3.53
C ILE A 79 9.35 5.87 -3.50
N ARG A 80 9.50 4.75 -4.19
CA ARG A 80 10.80 4.07 -4.30
C ARG A 80 11.83 4.88 -5.08
N GLY A 81 11.39 5.58 -6.13
CA GLY A 81 12.25 6.45 -6.94
C GLY A 81 12.86 7.59 -6.12
N ASP A 82 12.07 8.17 -5.21
CA ASP A 82 12.48 9.29 -4.36
C ASP A 82 12.64 8.91 -2.88
N ILE A 83 13.01 7.66 -2.59
CA ILE A 83 13.02 7.11 -1.22
C ILE A 83 13.86 7.94 -0.24
N ALA A 84 15.01 8.47 -0.70
CA ALA A 84 15.90 9.32 0.09
C ALA A 84 15.26 10.67 0.47
N ALA A 85 14.36 11.18 -0.37
CA ALA A 85 13.60 12.40 -0.09
C ALA A 85 12.33 12.09 0.73
N VAL A 86 11.69 10.95 0.49
CA VAL A 86 10.46 10.54 1.19
C VAL A 86 10.75 10.15 2.64
N ALA A 87 11.75 9.30 2.90
CA ALA A 87 11.98 8.72 4.22
C ALA A 87 12.07 9.76 5.36
N PRO A 88 12.84 10.87 5.22
CA PRO A 88 12.87 11.92 6.24
C PRO A 88 11.51 12.54 6.57
N THR A 89 10.61 12.65 5.57
CA THR A 89 9.27 13.24 5.75
C THR A 89 8.29 12.32 6.49
N THR A 90 8.66 11.04 6.64
CA THR A 90 7.88 10.02 7.35
C THR A 90 8.34 9.80 8.79
N GLY A 91 9.53 10.29 9.15
CA GLY A 91 10.18 9.99 10.42
C GLY A 91 10.77 8.57 10.52
N TYR A 92 10.77 7.81 9.41
CA TYR A 92 11.38 6.48 9.32
C TYR A 92 12.61 6.49 8.41
N GLY A 93 13.48 5.49 8.57
CA GLY A 93 14.62 5.29 7.68
C GLY A 93 14.21 4.75 6.30
N GLU A 94 15.07 4.95 5.31
CA GLU A 94 14.84 4.51 3.92
C GLU A 94 14.52 3.00 3.82
N GLU A 95 15.28 2.16 4.52
CA GLU A 95 15.07 0.71 4.55
C GLU A 95 13.67 0.34 5.05
N TYR A 96 13.21 1.00 6.12
CA TYR A 96 11.87 0.75 6.66
C TYR A 96 10.79 1.09 5.64
N VAL A 97 10.88 2.26 4.99
CA VAL A 97 9.89 2.69 3.98
C VAL A 97 9.96 1.78 2.76
N ALA A 98 11.16 1.43 2.31
CA ALA A 98 11.40 0.53 1.18
C ALA A 98 10.78 -0.84 1.42
N ASP A 99 10.91 -1.41 2.62
CA ASP A 99 10.32 -2.71 2.96
C ASP A 99 8.79 -2.67 2.99
N ARG A 100 8.19 -1.59 3.53
CA ARG A 100 6.71 -1.48 3.58
C ARG A 100 6.12 -1.33 2.18
N ILE A 101 6.72 -0.49 1.34
CA ILE A 101 6.36 -0.41 -0.08
C ILE A 101 6.71 -1.73 -0.80
N GLY A 102 7.77 -2.41 -0.37
CA GLY A 102 8.13 -3.80 -0.66
C GLY A 102 6.91 -4.72 -0.63
N ASN A 103 6.33 -4.82 0.56
CA ASN A 103 5.21 -5.70 0.86
C ASN A 103 3.95 -5.32 0.08
N ILE A 104 3.65 -4.02 -0.07
CA ILE A 104 2.49 -3.56 -0.86
C ILE A 104 2.63 -3.95 -2.33
N VAL A 105 3.80 -3.73 -2.93
CA VAL A 105 4.05 -4.15 -4.33
C VAL A 105 3.95 -5.66 -4.48
N ALA A 106 4.48 -6.43 -3.53
CA ALA A 106 4.34 -7.88 -3.55
C ALA A 106 2.87 -8.34 -3.44
N ALA A 107 2.03 -7.61 -2.72
CA ALA A 107 0.59 -7.86 -2.70
C ALA A 107 -0.09 -7.51 -4.03
N ILE A 108 0.28 -6.39 -4.66
CA ILE A 108 -0.23 -6.01 -5.99
C ILE A 108 0.07 -7.08 -7.04
N GLU A 109 1.32 -7.55 -7.12
CA GLU A 109 1.69 -8.58 -8.10
C GLU A 109 0.94 -9.89 -7.86
N ARG A 110 0.70 -10.26 -6.60
CA ARG A 110 -0.14 -11.42 -6.27
C ARG A 110 -1.60 -11.20 -6.70
N ALA A 111 -2.17 -10.03 -6.41
CA ALA A 111 -3.54 -9.70 -6.78
C ALA A 111 -3.76 -9.75 -8.30
N ARG A 112 -2.79 -9.29 -9.10
CA ARG A 112 -2.83 -9.40 -10.57
C ARG A 112 -2.89 -10.84 -11.09
N GLY A 113 -2.35 -11.79 -10.33
CA GLY A 113 -2.42 -13.21 -10.65
C GLY A 113 -3.78 -13.86 -10.37
N VAL A 114 -4.72 -13.13 -9.78
CA VAL A 114 -6.03 -13.66 -9.37
C VAL A 114 -7.14 -12.91 -10.13
N GLU A 115 -8.03 -13.67 -10.77
CA GLU A 115 -9.19 -13.07 -11.46
C GLU A 115 -10.08 -12.32 -10.46
N GLY A 116 -10.37 -11.04 -10.73
CA GLY A 116 -11.08 -10.16 -9.80
C GLY A 116 -10.26 -9.77 -8.55
N GLY A 117 -8.95 -10.00 -8.57
CA GLY A 117 -8.05 -9.73 -7.46
C GLY A 117 -7.85 -8.23 -7.21
N GLY A 118 -7.81 -7.86 -5.93
CA GLY A 118 -7.50 -6.51 -5.46
C GLY A 118 -6.68 -6.56 -4.17
N VAL A 119 -6.36 -5.40 -3.63
CA VAL A 119 -5.59 -5.25 -2.39
C VAL A 119 -6.38 -4.41 -1.38
N VAL A 120 -6.39 -4.85 -0.12
CA VAL A 120 -6.86 -4.06 1.02
C VAL A 120 -5.69 -3.75 1.94
N ILE A 121 -5.64 -2.52 2.46
CA ILE A 121 -4.65 -2.13 3.47
C ILE A 121 -5.40 -1.70 4.72
N TRP A 122 -5.19 -2.39 5.84
CA TRP A 122 -6.02 -2.28 7.05
C TRP A 122 -5.28 -2.57 8.35
#